data_AF-A0A5K1DZK8-F1
#
_entry.id   AF-A0A5K1DZK8-F1
#
_cell.length_a   1.000
_cell.length_b   1.000
_cell.length_c   1.000
_cell.angle_alpha   90.00
_cell.angle_beta   90.00
_cell.angle_gamma   90.00
#
_symmetry.space_group_name_H-M   'P 1'
#
loop_
_entity.id
_entity.type
_entity.pdbx_description
1 polymer ?
#
loop_
_entity_poly.entity_id
_entity_poly.type
_entity_poly.pdbx_seq_one_letter_code
_entity_poly.pdbx_strand_id
1 'polypeptide(L)' 'VIGDKNLIMGCCHIAHDCRVGSSNIFANNSLLAGHVVVE' A
#
# COMPACT_ATOMS: atom_id res chain seq x y z
N VAL A 1 4.85 5.97 -4.19
CA VAL A 1 6.08 5.15 -4.23
C VAL A 1 5.82 3.88 -3.44
N ILE A 2 6.22 2.72 -3.95
CA ILE A 2 6.06 1.41 -3.29
C ILE A 2 7.43 0.73 -3.28
N GLY A 3 7.89 0.27 -2.13
CA GLY A 3 9.14 -0.49 -1.97
C GLY A 3 9.01 -1.96 -2.40
N ASP A 4 9.94 -2.78 -1.93
CA ASP A 4 10.10 -4.16 -2.38
C ASP A 4 9.39 -5.18 -1.48
N LYS A 5 9.10 -6.37 -2.03
CA LYS A 5 8.56 -7.52 -1.28
C LYS A 5 7.23 -7.26 -0.56
N ASN A 6 6.42 -6.35 -1.08
CA ASN A 6 5.07 -6.12 -0.59
C ASN A 6 4.10 -7.16 -1.18
N LEU A 7 3.23 -7.73 -0.34
CA LEU A 7 2.07 -8.51 -0.77
C LEU A 7 0.84 -7.60 -0.74
N ILE A 8 0.34 -7.22 -1.91
CA ILE A 8 -0.89 -6.45 -2.05
C ILE A 8 -1.98 -7.39 -2.55
N MET A 9 -2.92 -7.76 -1.67
CA MET A 9 -3.99 -8.71 -2.02
C MET A 9 -5.10 -8.06 -2.85
N GLY A 10 -6.15 -8.81 -3.18
CA GLY A 10 -7.18 -8.40 -4.13
C GLY A 10 -7.96 -7.15 -3.70
N CYS A 11 -8.32 -6.32 -4.67
CA CYS A 11 -9.15 -5.12 -4.46
C CYS A 11 -8.58 -4.08 -3.48
N CYS A 12 -7.25 -4.03 -3.30
CA CYS A 12 -6.63 -2.92 -2.58
C CYS A 12 -6.63 -1.64 -3.42
N HIS A 13 -6.72 -0.48 -2.76
CA HIS A 13 -6.53 0.83 -3.37
C HIS A 13 -5.40 1.56 -2.66
N ILE A 14 -4.43 2.07 -3.44
CA ILE A 14 -3.38 2.96 -2.97
C ILE A 14 -3.57 4.27 -3.74
N ALA A 15 -4.09 5.29 -3.05
CA ALA A 15 -4.37 6.59 -3.66
C ALA A 15 -3.09 7.39 -3.99
N HIS A 16 -3.29 8.57 -4.58
CA HIS A 16 -2.20 9.44 -4.99
C HIS A 16 -1.26 9.82 -3.83
N ASP A 17 0.02 10.03 -4.15
CA ASP A 17 1.06 10.50 -3.23
C ASP A 17 1.36 9.61 -2.01
N CYS A 18 0.86 8.37 -1.98
CA CYS A 18 1.23 7.41 -0.95
C CYS A 18 2.71 7.01 -1.03
N ARG A 19 3.31 6.73 0.13
CA ARG A 19 4.67 6.17 0.28
C ARG A 19 4.57 4.88 1.07
N VAL A 20 4.72 3.74 0.40
CA VAL A 20 4.73 2.41 0.99
C VAL A 20 6.16 1.88 0.97
N GLY A 21 6.67 1.45 2.12
CA GLY A 21 7.98 0.85 2.28
C GLY A 21 8.05 -0.58 1.78
N SER A 22 8.75 -1.46 2.49
CA SER A 22 9.07 -2.81 2.01
C SER A 22 8.60 -3.90 2.98
N SER A 23 8.32 -5.10 2.47
CA SER A 23 7.86 -6.26 3.26
C SER A 23 6.50 -6.09 3.96
N ASN A 24 5.61 -5.26 3.40
CA ASN A 24 4.24 -5.07 3.91
C ASN A 24 3.26 -6.09 3.35
N ILE A 25 2.16 -6.32 4.09
CA ILE A 25 1.03 -7.15 3.66
C ILE A 25 -0.25 -6.33 3.76
N PHE A 26 -0.89 -6.08 2.61
CA PHE A 26 -2.20 -5.44 2.53
C PHE A 26 -3.26 -6.50 2.23
N ALA A 27 -4.17 -6.73 3.17
CA ALA A 27 -5.25 -7.68 3.03
C ALA A 27 -6.32 -7.19 2.04
N ASN A 28 -7.19 -8.10 1.58
CA ASN A 28 -8.25 -7.78 0.63
C ASN A 28 -9.03 -6.51 1.04
N ASN A 29 -9.33 -5.65 0.05
CA ASN A 29 -10.10 -4.42 0.24
C ASN A 29 -9.44 -3.35 1.15
N SER A 30 -8.12 -3.38 1.34
CA SER A 30 -7.41 -2.28 2.02
C SER A 30 -7.42 -1.00 1.16
N LEU A 31 -7.88 0.13 1.71
CA LEU A 31 -8.01 1.41 1.00
C LEU A 31 -7.16 2.49 1.67
N LEU A 32 -6.02 2.84 1.05
CA LEU A 32 -5.18 3.95 1.48
C LEU A 32 -5.66 5.23 0.79
N ALA A 33 -5.99 6.25 1.60
CA ALA A 33 -6.28 7.59 1.12
C ALA A 33 -5.02 8.29 0.60
N GLY A 34 -5.18 9.48 -0.01
CA GLY A 34 -4.04 10.22 -0.57
C GLY A 34 -3.01 10.59 0.52
N HIS A 35 -1.74 10.64 0.13
CA HIS A 35 -0.61 11.03 1.00
C HIS A 35 -0.33 10.10 2.20
N VAL A 36 -0.86 8.87 2.25
CA VAL A 36 -0.59 7.91 3.32
C VAL A 36 0.87 7.40 3.28
N VAL A 37 1.49 7.26 4.46
CA VAL A 37 2.83 6.69 4.63
C VAL A 37 2.75 5.37 5.40
N VAL A 38 3.36 4.32 4.86
CA VAL A 38 3.50 2.98 5.48
C VAL A 38 4.97 2.59 5.39
N GLU A 39 5.55 2.14 6.50
CA GLU A 39 6.98 1.78 6.62
C GLU A 39 7.28 0.34 6.15
#